data_AF-A0A9C8WHQ6-F1
#
_entry.id   AF-A0A9C8WHQ6-F1
#
_cell.length_a   1.000
_cell.length_b   1.000
_cell.length_c   1.000
_cell.angle_alpha   90.00
_cell.angle_beta   90.00
_cell.angle_gamma   90.00
#
_symmetry.space_group_name_H-M   'P 1'
#
loop_
_entity.id
_entity.type
_entity.pdbx_description
1 polymer ?
#
loop_
_entity_poly.entity_id
_entity_poly.type
_entity_poly.pdbx_seq_one_letter_code
_entity_poly.pdbx_strand_id
1 'polypeptide(L)'
;MTEGYGRLLDTDIALLEAVRQAFMRDGTPLPDWREGAPEIQTFRDRVRRVLLPLVRPDELEAATRRVADALSGVGLLQPFLREQDVEEVYVRGGEVAVERDGRLERLGEMA
;
A
#
# COMPACT_ATOMS: atom_id res chain seq x y z
N MET A 1 17.26 -10.68 0.02
CA MET A 1 16.56 -10.28 -1.21
C MET A 1 15.11 -10.03 -0.84
N THR A 2 14.84 -8.84 -0.31
CA THR A 2 13.50 -8.35 0.04
C THR A 2 13.16 -7.30 -1.01
N GLU A 3 12.68 -7.76 -2.15
CA GLU A 3 12.04 -6.89 -3.14
C GLU A 3 10.60 -6.60 -2.70
N GLY A 4 10.23 -5.31 -2.69
CA GLY A 4 8.95 -4.81 -2.20
C GLY A 4 9.04 -4.56 -0.70
N TYR A 5 9.17 -3.33 -0.21
CA TYR A 5 8.12 -2.32 -0.22
C TYR A 5 8.67 -0.87 -0.15
N GLY A 6 9.94 -0.66 -0.51
CA GLY A 6 10.66 0.58 -0.18
C GLY A 6 10.33 1.82 -1.03
N ARG A 7 9.70 1.68 -2.20
CA ARG A 7 9.38 2.84 -3.06
C ARG A 7 8.20 2.49 -3.97
N LEU A 8 7.16 3.32 -3.96
CA LEU A 8 6.21 3.30 -5.06
C LEU A 8 6.97 3.65 -6.34
N LEU A 9 6.84 2.82 -7.36
CA LEU A 9 7.34 3.18 -8.68
C LEU A 9 6.43 4.27 -9.27
N ASP A 10 6.92 5.07 -10.23
CA ASP A 10 6.08 6.06 -10.93
C ASP A 10 4.79 5.42 -11.50
N THR A 11 4.90 4.18 -11.96
CA THR A 11 3.76 3.37 -12.40
C THR A 11 2.77 3.10 -11.26
N ASP A 12 3.23 2.80 -10.04
CA ASP A 12 2.35 2.57 -8.90
C ASP A 12 1.60 3.87 -8.50
N ILE A 13 2.24 5.03 -8.64
CA ILE A 13 1.61 6.34 -8.43
C ILE A 13 0.46 6.56 -9.43
N ALA A 14 0.69 6.27 -10.71
CA ALA A 14 -0.34 6.39 -11.74
C ALA A 14 -1.52 5.43 -11.49
N LEU A 15 -1.24 4.19 -11.05
CA LEU A 15 -2.27 3.23 -10.69
C LEU A 15 -3.06 3.66 -9.44
N LEU A 16 -2.38 4.21 -8.43
CA LEU A 16 -3.01 4.79 -7.24
C LEU A 16 -3.99 5.90 -7.61
N GLU A 17 -3.57 6.82 -8.48
CA GLU A 17 -4.43 7.90 -8.93
C GLU A 17 -5.63 7.40 -9.73
N ALA A 18 -5.43 6.42 -10.61
CA ALA A 18 -6.53 5.80 -11.36
C ALA A 18 -7.58 5.16 -10.44
N VAL A 19 -7.14 4.42 -9.42
CA VAL A 19 -8.04 3.82 -8.43
C VAL A 19 -8.74 4.87 -7.58
N ARG A 20 -8.03 5.90 -7.11
CA ARG A 20 -8.61 7.01 -6.36
C ARG A 20 -9.70 7.71 -7.16
N GLN A 21 -9.45 8.02 -8.44
CA GLN A 21 -10.43 8.66 -9.31
C GLN A 21 -11.64 7.79 -9.59
N ALA A 22 -11.47 6.47 -9.72
CA ALA A 22 -12.60 5.55 -9.86
C ALA A 22 -13.47 5.55 -8.60
N PHE A 23 -12.84 5.49 -7.41
CA PHE A 23 -13.56 5.40 -6.15
C PHE A 23 -14.28 6.71 -5.79
N MET A 24 -13.67 7.85 -6.11
CA MET A 24 -14.30 9.16 -5.97
C MET A 24 -15.54 9.30 -6.87
N ARG A 25 -15.50 8.78 -8.10
CA ARG A 25 -16.64 8.82 -9.03
C ARG A 25 -17.80 7.95 -8.53
N ASP A 26 -17.49 6.79 -7.99
CA ASP A 26 -18.49 5.80 -7.58
C ASP A 26 -18.92 5.96 -6.10
N GLY A 27 -18.39 6.97 -5.39
CA GLY A 27 -18.68 7.22 -3.97
C GLY A 27 -18.26 6.06 -3.04
N THR A 28 -17.27 5.27 -3.45
CA THR A 28 -16.84 4.09 -2.70
C THR A 28 -16.02 4.54 -1.48
N PRO A 29 -16.41 4.17 -0.25
CA PRO A 29 -15.63 4.50 0.94
C PRO A 29 -14.32 3.72 0.96
N LEU A 30 -13.26 4.35 1.46
CA LEU A 30 -12.02 3.66 1.82
C LEU A 30 -12.23 2.96 3.17
N PRO A 31 -11.72 1.73 3.33
CA PRO A 31 -11.81 1.00 4.59
C PRO A 31 -10.99 1.70 5.67
N ASP A 32 -11.52 1.75 6.90
CA ASP A 32 -10.77 2.21 8.08
C ASP A 32 -9.66 1.18 8.41
N TRP A 33 -8.58 1.64 9.05
CA TRP A 33 -7.50 0.78 9.51
C TRP A 33 -7.92 -0.27 10.54
N ARG A 34 -9.07 -0.06 11.18
CA ARG A 34 -9.67 -1.00 12.14
C ARG A 34 -10.55 -2.06 11.50
N GLU A 35 -10.79 -2.02 10.19
CA GLU A 35 -11.67 -2.98 9.53
C GLU A 35 -11.09 -4.41 9.49
N GLY A 36 -11.98 -5.40 9.49
CA GLY A 36 -11.65 -6.81 9.54
C GLY A 36 -11.20 -7.38 8.19
N ALA A 37 -10.71 -8.62 8.22
CA ALA A 37 -10.26 -9.33 7.01
C ALA A 37 -11.33 -9.42 5.88
N PRO A 38 -12.64 -9.61 6.16
CA PRO A 38 -13.66 -9.65 5.11
C PRO A 38 -13.85 -8.32 4.37
N GLU A 39 -13.83 -7.20 5.10
CA GLU A 39 -13.97 -5.85 4.55
C GLU A 39 -12.74 -5.49 3.70
N ILE A 40 -11.54 -5.80 4.19
CA ILE A 40 -10.28 -5.61 3.46
C ILE A 40 -10.25 -6.46 2.18
N GLN A 41 -10.75 -7.70 2.21
CA GLN A 41 -10.83 -8.53 1.01
C GLN A 41 -11.81 -7.94 -0.01
N THR A 42 -12.98 -7.47 0.44
CA THR A 42 -13.96 -6.80 -0.42
C THR A 42 -13.38 -5.56 -1.08
N PHE A 43 -12.61 -4.77 -0.32
CA PHE A 43 -11.89 -3.62 -0.83
C PHE A 43 -10.84 -4.01 -1.88
N ARG A 44 -10.02 -5.04 -1.60
CA ARG A 44 -9.04 -5.57 -2.56
C ARG A 44 -9.68 -6.01 -3.88
N ASP A 45 -10.83 -6.67 -3.82
CA ASP A 45 -11.55 -7.09 -5.03
C ASP A 45 -12.03 -5.90 -5.87
N ARG A 46 -12.44 -4.81 -5.22
CA ARG A 46 -12.79 -3.55 -5.90
C ARG A 46 -11.57 -2.91 -6.56
N VAL A 47 -10.44 -2.83 -5.86
CA VAL A 47 -9.18 -2.35 -6.43
C VAL A 47 -8.78 -3.19 -7.64
N ARG A 48 -8.81 -4.53 -7.52
CA ARG A 48 -8.50 -5.47 -8.61
C ARG A 48 -9.32 -5.19 -9.86
N ARG A 49 -10.62 -4.93 -9.72
CA ARG A 49 -11.51 -4.62 -10.86
C ARG A 49 -11.09 -3.36 -11.61
N VAL A 50 -10.65 -2.32 -10.90
CA VAL A 50 -10.17 -1.08 -11.52
C VAL A 50 -8.83 -1.28 -12.22
N LEU A 51 -7.96 -2.13 -11.66
CA LEU A 51 -6.65 -2.42 -12.24
C LEU A 51 -6.70 -3.41 -13.41
N LEU A 52 -7.73 -4.25 -13.50
CA LEU A 52 -7.87 -5.29 -14.53
C LEU A 52 -7.63 -4.82 -15.98
N PRO A 53 -8.09 -3.62 -16.42
CA PRO A 53 -7.77 -3.08 -17.74
C PRO A 53 -6.45 -2.29 -17.83
N LEU A 54 -5.75 -2.04 -16.71
CA LEU A 54 -4.61 -1.12 -16.62
C LEU A 54 -3.25 -1.83 -16.50
N VAL A 55 -3.24 -3.09 -16.08
CA VAL A 55 -2.02 -3.87 -15.85
C VAL A 55 -2.08 -5.22 -16.55
N ARG A 56 -0.91 -5.81 -16.80
CA ARG A 56 -0.84 -7.14 -17.39
C ARG A 56 -1.35 -8.20 -16.41
N PRO A 57 -1.93 -9.32 -16.89
CA PRO A 57 -2.49 -10.34 -16.01
C PRO A 57 -1.51 -10.92 -14.99
N ASP A 58 -0.23 -11.02 -15.34
CA ASP A 58 0.85 -11.50 -14.48
C ASP A 58 1.25 -10.51 -13.37
N GLU A 59 0.98 -9.22 -13.56
CA GLU A 59 1.27 -8.15 -12.59
C GLU A 59 0.08 -7.79 -11.71
N LEU A 60 -1.13 -8.21 -12.09
CA LEU A 60 -2.39 -7.78 -11.48
C LEU A 60 -2.45 -8.05 -9.98
N GLU A 61 -2.03 -9.23 -9.54
CA GLU A 61 -2.06 -9.60 -8.12
C GLU A 61 -1.12 -8.72 -7.29
N ALA A 62 0.12 -8.57 -7.75
CA ALA A 62 1.13 -7.76 -7.06
C ALA A 62 0.74 -6.27 -7.03
N ALA A 63 0.25 -5.73 -8.15
CA ALA A 63 -0.24 -4.35 -8.24
C ALA A 63 -1.47 -4.13 -7.34
N THR A 64 -2.44 -5.06 -7.35
CA THR A 64 -3.63 -4.99 -6.48
C THR A 64 -3.23 -4.94 -5.02
N ARG A 65 -2.30 -5.81 -4.59
CA ARG A 65 -1.81 -5.82 -3.21
C ARG A 65 -1.15 -4.50 -2.83
N ARG A 66 -0.24 -3.98 -3.66
CA ARG A 66 0.45 -2.69 -3.39
C ARG A 66 -0.53 -1.52 -3.32
N VAL A 67 -1.41 -1.39 -4.30
CA VAL A 67 -2.37 -0.26 -4.38
C VAL A 67 -3.42 -0.36 -3.27
N ALA A 68 -3.93 -1.57 -2.98
CA ALA A 68 -4.89 -1.75 -1.90
C ALA A 68 -4.27 -1.48 -0.52
N ASP A 69 -3.05 -1.97 -0.26
CA ASP A 69 -2.37 -1.68 1.00
C ASP A 69 -2.08 -0.17 1.13
N ALA A 70 -1.74 0.52 0.04
CA ALA A 70 -1.49 1.96 0.05
C ALA A 70 -2.77 2.82 0.25
N LEU A 71 -3.95 2.29 -0.06
CA LEU A 71 -5.24 3.00 0.07
C LEU A 71 -6.08 2.57 1.29
N SER A 72 -5.64 1.56 2.03
CA SER A 72 -6.32 1.05 3.24
C SER A 72 -5.35 1.04 4.43
N GLY A 73 -5.86 0.81 5.64
CA GLY A 73 -4.97 0.66 6.79
C GLY A 73 -4.25 1.96 7.14
N VAL A 74 -2.95 1.86 7.41
CA VAL A 74 -2.04 3.01 7.61
C VAL A 74 -1.38 3.49 6.30
N GLY A 75 -1.92 3.06 5.15
CA GLY A 75 -1.41 3.40 3.83
C GLY A 75 -0.06 2.74 3.53
N LEU A 76 0.90 3.51 3.02
CA LEU A 76 2.23 3.01 2.62
C LEU A 76 3.01 2.31 3.75
N LEU A 77 2.63 2.54 5.01
CA LEU A 77 3.27 1.93 6.16
C LEU A 77 2.70 0.55 6.52
N GLN A 78 1.55 0.19 5.96
CA GLN A 78 0.87 -1.07 6.23
C GLN A 78 1.74 -2.34 6.04
N PRO A 79 2.68 -2.40 5.07
CA PRO A 79 3.59 -3.53 4.94
C PRO A 79 4.49 -3.74 6.15
N PHE A 80 5.04 -2.65 6.72
CA PHE A 80 5.96 -2.72 7.87
C PHE A 80 5.27 -3.30 9.12
N LEU A 81 3.97 -3.07 9.28
CA LEU A 81 3.20 -3.66 10.38
C LEU A 81 3.09 -5.19 10.31
N ARG A 82 3.42 -5.82 9.18
CA ARG A 82 3.38 -7.27 9.00
C ARG A 82 4.75 -7.93 9.16
N GLU A 83 5.80 -7.13 9.26
CA GLU A 83 7.17 -7.58 9.45
C GLU A 83 7.41 -7.79 10.95
N GLN A 84 7.63 -9.04 11.37
CA GLN A 84 7.76 -9.38 12.80
C GLN A 84 9.02 -8.79 13.47
N ASP A 85 10.00 -8.40 12.67
CA ASP A 85 11.26 -7.81 13.09
C ASP A 85 11.24 -6.27 13.05
N VAL A 86 10.14 -5.64 12.59
CA VAL A 86 9.94 -4.19 12.74
C VAL A 86 9.38 -3.92 14.12
N GLU A 87 10.17 -3.20 14.93
CA GLU A 87 9.80 -2.78 16.28
C GLU A 87 9.10 -1.42 16.25
N GLU A 88 9.67 -0.45 15.54
CA GLU A 88 9.13 0.91 15.41
C GLU A 88 9.23 1.44 13.97
N VAL A 89 8.25 2.27 13.58
CA VAL A 89 8.24 3.01 12.31
C VAL A 89 8.25 4.50 12.61
N TYR A 90 9.27 5.20 12.10
CA TYR A 90 9.46 6.64 12.27
C TYR A 90 9.12 7.37 10.98
N VAL A 91 8.29 8.42 11.09
CA VAL A 91 7.97 9.32 9.97
C VAL A 91 8.29 10.76 10.38
N ARG A 92 9.24 11.40 9.68
CA ARG A 92 9.63 12.79 9.97
C ARG A 92 10.00 13.52 8.68
N GLY A 93 9.24 14.56 8.35
CA GLY A 93 9.54 15.44 7.22
C GLY A 93 9.52 14.74 5.85
N GLY A 94 8.71 13.69 5.68
CA GLY A 94 8.65 12.89 4.46
C GLY A 94 9.59 11.67 4.45
N GLU A 95 10.61 11.65 5.31
CA GLU A 95 11.49 10.50 5.48
C GLU A 95 10.85 9.43 6.37
N VAL A 96 11.04 8.16 5.97
CA VAL A 96 10.65 6.97 6.72
C VAL A 96 11.89 6.19 7.15
N ALA A 97 11.88 5.75 8.41
CA ALA A 97 12.86 4.81 8.95
C ALA A 97 12.15 3.74 9.77
N VAL A 98 12.77 2.55 9.86
CA VAL A 98 12.28 1.44 10.67
C VAL A 98 13.36 1.02 11.66
N GLU A 99 12.96 0.60 12.85
CA GLU A 99 13.86 0.03 13.85
C GLU A 99 13.68 -1.48 13.91
N ARG A 100 14.80 -2.20 13.88
CA ARG A 100 14.87 -3.67 13.99
C ARG A 100 16.01 -4.03 14.92
N ASP A 101 15.75 -4.79 15.99
CA ASP A 101 16.80 -5.22 16.95
C ASP A 101 17.64 -4.03 17.46
N GLY A 102 16.97 -2.94 17.82
CA GLY A 102 17.62 -1.70 18.28
C GLY A 102 18.44 -0.94 17.22
N ARG A 103 18.32 -1.29 15.94
CA ARG A 103 19.02 -0.61 14.83
C ARG A 103 18.06 0.15 13.94
N LEU A 104 18.35 1.43 13.74
CA LEU A 104 17.60 2.29 12.84
C LEU A 104 18.05 2.12 11.38
N GLU A 105 17.14 1.69 10.51
CA GLU A 105 17.29 1.57 9.07
C GLU A 105 16.50 2.68 8.36
N ARG A 106 17.21 3.54 7.60
CA ARG A 106 16.57 4.63 6.84
C ARG A 106 16.13 4.12 5.47
N LEU A 107 14.84 4.24 5.18
CA LEU A 107 14.23 3.84 3.91
C LEU A 107 14.18 5.00 2.91
N GLY A 108 14.27 6.25 3.40
CA GLY A 108 14.23 7.46 2.58
C GLY A 108 12.82 8.04 2.48
N GLU A 109 12.60 8.90 1.49
CA GLU A 109 11.29 9.52 1.25
C GLU A 109 10.29 8.51 0.67
N MET A 110 9.09 8.46 1.26
CA MET A 110 7.97 7.70 0.70
C MET A 110 7.03 8.65 -0.04
N ALA A 111 7.26 8.74 -1.37
CA ALA A 111 6.60 9.58 -2.37
C ALA A 111 6.99 11.07 -2.38
#